data_AF-A0A849DHB4-F1
#
_entry.id   AF-A0A849DHB4-F1
#
_cell.length_a   1.000
_cell.length_b   1.000
_cell.length_c   1.000
_cell.angle_alpha   90.00
_cell.angle_beta   90.00
_cell.angle_gamma   90.00
#
_symmetry.space_group_name_H-M   'P 1'
#
loop_
_entity.id
_entity.type
_entity.pdbx_description
1 polymer ?
#
loop_
_entity_poly.entity_id
_entity_poly.type
_entity_poly.pdbx_seq_one_letter_code
_entity_poly.pdbx_strand_id
1 'polypeptide(L)'
;GRVGRAADIGAWALPLPTLDPQIIARSARALEAYGPDFRYSHFWVAGGAARAIALSGLVVGAFGLAKLPPARALARRLRPAGSGPSPRQRAEGWFRVRFVGIAGDETTGEGRRIVAEVRGGDPGYGETSKILAESALCLASDDLPETAGQVTTAVAMGNALLARLERAGMTFRVVERT
;
A
#
# COMPACT_ATOMS: atom_id res chain seq x y z
N GLY A 1 -0.15 13.35 -2.81
CA GLY A 1 1.26 13.80 -2.74
C GLY A 1 1.65 14.50 -4.02
N ARG A 2 2.64 15.41 -3.98
CA ARG A 2 3.25 16.00 -5.18
C ARG A 2 4.46 15.17 -5.60
N VAL A 3 4.83 15.19 -6.88
CA VAL A 3 6.12 14.65 -7.33
C VAL A 3 7.22 15.47 -6.69
N GLY A 4 8.21 14.81 -6.08
CA GLY A 4 9.32 15.50 -5.46
C GLY A 4 10.25 14.57 -4.69
N ARG A 5 11.33 15.14 -4.17
CA ARG A 5 12.20 14.46 -3.22
C ARG A 5 11.46 14.37 -1.88
N ALA A 6 11.17 13.16 -1.43
CA ALA A 6 10.64 12.94 -0.10
C ALA A 6 11.82 12.97 0.89
N ALA A 7 11.97 14.10 1.60
CA ALA A 7 13.08 14.34 2.52
C ALA A 7 13.20 13.24 3.58
N ASP A 8 12.06 12.76 4.10
CA ASP A 8 11.97 11.76 5.17
C ASP A 8 12.49 10.37 4.80
N ILE A 9 12.63 10.10 3.50
CA ILE A 9 13.12 8.82 2.94
C ILE A 9 14.34 9.01 2.03
N GLY A 10 14.83 10.24 1.86
CA GLY A 10 16.01 10.55 1.04
C GLY A 10 15.90 10.19 -0.45
N ALA A 11 14.70 9.97 -0.98
CA ALA A 11 14.49 9.40 -2.32
C ALA A 11 13.47 10.18 -3.17
N TRP A 12 13.50 9.95 -4.48
CA TRP A 12 12.47 10.46 -5.38
C TRP A 12 11.20 9.63 -5.27
N ALA A 13 10.11 10.32 -4.97
CA ALA A 13 8.80 9.75 -4.72
C ALA A 13 7.84 10.14 -5.85
N LEU A 14 7.22 9.13 -6.44
CA LEU A 14 6.17 9.30 -7.45
C LEU A 14 4.81 9.02 -6.81
N PRO A 15 3.82 9.92 -6.91
CA PRO A 15 2.48 9.63 -6.44
C PRO A 15 1.93 8.39 -7.14
N LEU A 16 1.42 7.44 -6.37
CA LEU A 16 0.66 6.31 -6.92
C LEU A 16 -0.82 6.64 -6.81
N PRO A 17 -1.54 6.76 -7.95
CA PRO A 17 -2.96 7.02 -7.94
C PRO A 17 -3.73 5.73 -7.60
N THR A 18 -3.76 5.39 -6.32
CA THR A 18 -4.53 4.25 -5.77
C THR A 18 -5.74 4.74 -4.96
N LEU A 19 -6.58 3.80 -4.52
CA LEU A 19 -7.69 4.08 -3.59
C LEU A 19 -7.23 4.27 -2.14
N ASP A 20 -6.00 3.86 -1.81
CA ASP A 20 -5.52 3.80 -0.42
C ASP A 20 -5.59 5.13 0.34
N PRO A 21 -5.23 6.29 -0.24
CA PRO A 21 -5.35 7.56 0.48
C PRO A 21 -6.78 7.84 0.95
N GLN A 22 -7.79 7.42 0.20
CA GLN A 22 -9.20 7.61 0.56
C GLN A 22 -9.60 6.68 1.72
N ILE A 23 -9.18 5.41 1.66
CA ILE A 23 -9.45 4.41 2.72
C ILE A 23 -8.71 4.77 4.02
N ILE A 24 -7.47 5.25 3.91
CA ILE A 24 -6.66 5.66 5.07
C ILE A 24 -7.24 6.92 5.69
N ALA A 25 -7.62 7.93 4.90
CA ALA A 25 -8.30 9.12 5.43
C ALA A 25 -9.64 8.77 6.10
N ARG A 26 -10.42 7.84 5.53
CA ARG A 26 -11.67 7.35 6.15
C ARG A 26 -11.40 6.67 7.48
N SER A 27 -10.38 5.81 7.54
CA SER A 27 -9.99 5.11 8.77
C SER A 27 -9.49 6.08 9.85
N ALA A 28 -8.66 7.05 9.48
CA ALA A 28 -8.13 8.06 10.39
C ALA A 28 -9.22 8.95 10.99
N ARG A 29 -10.25 9.30 10.21
CA ARG A 29 -11.42 10.05 10.73
C ARG A 29 -12.28 9.24 11.69
N ALA A 30 -12.27 7.91 11.60
CA ALA A 30 -13.07 7.03 12.44
C ALA A 30 -12.34 6.56 13.70
N LEU A 31 -11.02 6.74 13.78
CA LEU A 31 -10.18 6.27 14.88
C LEU A 31 -9.55 7.46 15.61
N GLU A 32 -9.85 7.61 16.90
CA GLU A 32 -9.39 8.74 17.73
C GLU A 32 -7.85 8.89 17.76
N ALA A 33 -7.13 7.78 17.59
CA ALA A 33 -5.67 7.73 17.67
C ALA A 33 -4.92 8.61 16.65
N TYR A 34 -5.55 9.03 15.55
CA TYR A 34 -4.89 9.81 14.49
C TYR A 34 -5.01 11.33 14.67
N GLY A 35 -6.03 11.81 15.39
CA GLY A 35 -6.31 13.23 15.58
C GLY A 35 -6.81 13.97 14.33
N PRO A 36 -7.24 15.23 14.48
CA PRO A 36 -7.85 16.01 13.40
C PRO A 36 -6.86 16.47 12.31
N ASP A 37 -5.58 16.61 12.66
CA ASP A 37 -4.53 17.11 11.76
C ASP A 37 -3.83 16.00 10.95
N PHE A 38 -4.38 14.79 10.96
CA PHE A 38 -3.79 13.65 10.27
C PHE A 38 -3.65 13.90 8.76
N ARG A 39 -2.42 13.70 8.26
CA ARG A 39 -2.07 13.82 6.85
C ARG A 39 -1.47 12.51 6.37
N TYR A 40 -1.89 12.09 5.18
CA TYR A 40 -1.35 10.88 4.55
C TYR A 40 -0.84 11.16 3.15
N SER A 41 0.29 10.54 2.81
CA SER A 41 0.83 10.54 1.46
C SER A 41 1.43 9.19 1.14
N HIS A 42 1.21 8.73 -0.09
CA HIS A 42 1.60 7.43 -0.62
C HIS A 42 2.48 7.69 -1.84
N PHE A 43 3.66 7.06 -1.87
CA PHE A 43 4.54 7.15 -3.02
C PHE A 43 5.15 5.81 -3.42
N TRP A 44 5.47 5.67 -4.70
CA TRP A 44 6.42 4.69 -5.16
C TRP A 44 7.83 5.27 -5.04
N VAL A 45 8.73 4.51 -4.42
CA VAL A 45 10.14 4.90 -4.28
C VAL A 45 10.90 4.44 -5.51
N ALA A 46 11.16 5.37 -6.44
CA ALA A 46 11.88 5.08 -7.67
C ALA A 46 13.41 5.09 -7.50
N GLY A 47 13.90 5.44 -6.31
CA GLY A 47 15.31 5.65 -6.02
C GLY A 47 15.79 7.00 -6.55
N GLY A 48 16.51 6.99 -7.67
CA GLY A 48 17.10 8.19 -8.29
C GLY A 48 16.16 8.92 -9.26
N ALA A 49 16.41 10.21 -9.47
CA ALA A 49 15.59 11.09 -10.33
C ALA A 49 15.44 10.55 -11.77
N ALA A 50 16.54 10.12 -12.38
CA ALA A 50 16.54 9.59 -13.74
C ALA A 50 15.67 8.33 -13.87
N ARG A 51 15.72 7.44 -12.87
CA ARG A 51 14.90 6.22 -12.82
C ARG A 51 13.42 6.57 -12.61
N ALA A 52 13.12 7.56 -11.78
CA ALA A 52 11.77 8.06 -11.57
C ALA A 52 11.16 8.63 -12.86
N ILE A 53 11.91 9.46 -13.59
CA ILE A 53 11.48 10.04 -14.87
C ILE A 53 11.26 8.94 -15.91
N ALA A 54 12.21 8.01 -16.06
CA ALA A 54 12.10 6.92 -17.03
C ALA A 54 10.88 6.02 -16.76
N LEU A 55 10.65 5.62 -15.51
CA LEU A 55 9.49 4.80 -15.15
C LEU A 55 8.17 5.53 -15.33
N SER A 56 8.12 6.82 -14.98
CA SER A 56 6.94 7.66 -15.23
C SER A 56 6.63 7.77 -16.72
N GLY A 57 7.65 8.02 -17.55
CA GLY A 57 7.51 8.09 -19.00
C GLY A 57 7.05 6.78 -19.61
N LEU A 58 7.56 5.64 -19.12
CA LEU A 58 7.13 4.31 -19.56
C LEU A 58 5.66 4.05 -19.24
N VAL A 59 5.21 4.37 -18.02
CA VAL A 59 3.82 4.20 -17.61
C VAL A 59 2.90 5.08 -18.44
N VAL A 60 3.18 6.38 -18.53
CA VAL A 60 2.39 7.33 -19.32
C VAL A 60 2.35 6.92 -20.79
N GLY A 61 3.50 6.53 -21.36
CA GLY A 61 3.61 6.04 -22.73
C GLY A 61 2.79 4.78 -22.96
N ALA A 62 2.86 3.79 -22.06
CA ALA A 62 2.08 2.56 -22.15
C ALA A 62 0.58 2.83 -22.08
N PHE A 63 0.12 3.66 -21.14
CA PHE A 63 -1.29 4.06 -21.06
C PHE A 63 -1.75 4.86 -22.27
N GLY A 64 -0.90 5.74 -22.81
CA GLY A 64 -1.17 6.49 -24.04
C GLY A 64 -1.32 5.56 -25.24
N LEU A 65 -0.36 4.66 -25.44
CA LEU A 65 -0.39 3.66 -26.51
C LEU A 65 -1.57 2.70 -26.38
N ALA A 66 -1.94 2.29 -25.16
CA ALA A 66 -3.10 1.42 -24.93
C ALA A 66 -4.44 2.04 -25.38
N LYS A 67 -4.52 3.36 -25.57
CA LYS A 67 -5.69 4.01 -26.18
C LYS A 67 -5.82 3.71 -27.67
N LEU A 68 -4.70 3.46 -28.36
CA LEU A 68 -4.71 3.15 -29.79
C LEU A 68 -5.25 1.72 -30.02
N PRO A 69 -6.25 1.54 -30.91
CA PRO A 69 -6.81 0.22 -31.22
C PRO A 69 -5.78 -0.87 -31.60
N PRO A 70 -4.78 -0.62 -32.48
CA PRO A 70 -3.83 -1.67 -32.86
C PRO A 70 -2.90 -2.09 -31.72
N ALA A 71 -2.39 -1.12 -30.95
CA ALA A 71 -1.55 -1.39 -29.79
C ALA A 71 -2.31 -2.16 -28.70
N ARG A 72 -3.58 -1.81 -28.47
CA ARG A 72 -4.47 -2.53 -27.55
C ARG A 72 -4.81 -3.93 -28.02
N ALA A 73 -5.01 -4.13 -29.31
CA ALA A 73 -5.23 -5.46 -29.89
C ALA A 73 -4.00 -6.35 -29.72
N LEU A 74 -2.80 -5.81 -30.00
CA LEU A 74 -1.54 -6.50 -29.79
C LEU A 74 -1.31 -6.85 -28.32
N ALA A 75 -1.53 -5.90 -27.40
CA ALA A 75 -1.39 -6.14 -25.96
C ALA A 75 -2.32 -7.26 -25.47
N ARG A 76 -3.58 -7.27 -25.90
CA ARG A 76 -4.54 -8.35 -25.59
C ARG A 76 -4.13 -9.71 -26.15
N ARG A 77 -3.48 -9.74 -27.31
CA ARG A 77 -2.96 -10.99 -27.90
C ARG A 77 -1.74 -11.52 -27.12
N LEU A 78 -0.85 -10.63 -26.68
CA LEU A 78 0.37 -11.00 -25.94
C LEU A 78 0.09 -11.37 -24.47
N ARG A 79 -0.98 -10.82 -23.89
CA ARG A 79 -1.46 -11.09 -22.54
C ARG A 79 -2.98 -11.27 -22.57
N PRO A 80 -3.45 -12.48 -22.94
CA PRO A 80 -4.88 -12.79 -22.91
C PRO A 80 -5.44 -12.60 -21.51
N ALA A 81 -6.72 -12.20 -21.43
CA ALA A 81 -7.41 -12.13 -20.15
C ALA A 81 -7.37 -13.51 -19.46
N GLY A 82 -7.14 -13.52 -18.15
CA GLY A 82 -7.02 -14.74 -17.36
C GLY A 82 -5.66 -15.46 -17.44
N SER A 83 -4.69 -14.98 -18.22
CA SER A 83 -3.39 -15.65 -18.32
C SER A 83 -2.58 -15.62 -17.02
N GLY A 84 -2.77 -14.58 -16.19
CA GLY A 84 -2.10 -14.40 -14.90
C GLY A 84 -0.55 -14.51 -14.95
N PRO A 85 0.12 -14.37 -13.80
CA PRO A 85 1.50 -14.79 -13.63
C PRO A 85 1.58 -16.32 -13.44
N SER A 86 2.66 -16.93 -13.92
CA SER A 86 2.94 -18.35 -13.69
C SER A 86 3.17 -18.65 -12.19
N PRO A 87 3.05 -19.91 -11.75
CA PRO A 87 3.35 -20.29 -10.37
C PRO A 87 4.74 -19.85 -9.90
N ARG A 88 5.74 -19.96 -10.77
CA ARG A 88 7.12 -19.51 -10.50
C ARG A 88 7.19 -18.00 -10.29
N GLN A 89 6.55 -17.22 -11.17
CA GLN A 89 6.51 -15.75 -11.03
C GLN A 89 5.87 -15.31 -9.72
N ARG A 90 4.83 -16.03 -9.26
CA ARG A 90 4.21 -15.77 -7.95
C ARG A 90 5.13 -16.17 -6.79
N ALA A 91 5.82 -17.30 -6.90
CA ALA A 91 6.73 -17.78 -5.86
C ALA A 91 7.96 -16.86 -5.68
N GLU A 92 8.45 -16.25 -6.76
CA GLU A 92 9.57 -15.31 -6.74
C GLU A 92 9.13 -13.85 -6.46
N GLY A 93 7.82 -13.59 -6.49
CA GLY A 93 7.25 -12.28 -6.24
C GLY A 93 7.32 -11.87 -4.77
N TRP A 94 7.53 -10.58 -4.53
CA TRP A 94 7.58 -10.01 -3.19
C TRP A 94 7.13 -8.55 -3.20
N PHE A 95 6.75 -8.04 -2.03
CA PHE A 95 6.55 -6.61 -1.83
C PHE A 95 7.16 -6.13 -0.51
N ARG A 96 7.44 -4.82 -0.46
CA ARG A 96 7.87 -4.12 0.74
C ARG A 96 7.27 -2.73 0.75
N VAL A 97 6.62 -2.38 1.85
CA VAL A 97 6.11 -1.02 2.11
C VAL A 97 6.77 -0.50 3.38
N ARG A 98 7.18 0.77 3.37
CA ARG A 98 7.63 1.47 4.57
C ARG A 98 6.63 2.57 4.90
N PHE A 99 6.16 2.58 6.13
CA PHE A 99 5.31 3.62 6.70
C PHE A 99 6.17 4.50 7.58
N VAL A 100 6.20 5.80 7.29
CA VAL A 100 6.87 6.81 8.12
C VAL A 100 5.78 7.56 8.87
N GLY A 101 5.72 7.36 10.18
CA GLY A 101 4.82 8.07 11.08
C GLY A 101 5.58 9.17 11.80
N ILE A 102 5.02 10.37 11.82
CA ILE A 102 5.54 11.52 12.54
C ILE A 102 4.39 12.01 13.42
N ALA A 103 4.63 12.15 14.73
CA ALA A 103 3.65 12.65 15.68
C ALA A 103 4.35 13.62 16.64
N GLY A 104 3.77 14.78 16.88
CA GLY A 104 4.38 15.84 17.67
C GLY A 104 3.82 17.19 17.30
N ASP A 105 4.26 18.22 18.03
CA ASP A 105 3.88 19.59 17.75
C ASP A 105 4.99 20.25 16.92
N GLU A 106 4.70 20.46 15.63
CA GLU A 106 5.61 21.11 14.69
C GLU A 106 6.07 22.50 15.16
N THR A 107 5.30 23.18 16.01
CA THR A 107 5.63 24.51 16.54
C THR A 107 6.63 24.46 17.70
N THR A 108 6.63 23.38 18.47
CA THR A 108 7.57 23.20 19.61
C THR A 108 8.87 22.52 19.19
N GLY A 109 8.88 21.86 18.02
CA GLY A 109 9.98 21.03 17.57
C GLY A 109 10.09 19.68 18.30
N GLU A 110 9.17 19.39 19.24
CA GLU A 110 9.06 18.09 19.88
C GLU A 110 8.23 17.14 19.03
N GLY A 111 8.82 16.00 18.67
CA GLY A 111 8.12 14.98 17.90
C GLY A 111 8.80 13.64 17.97
N ARG A 112 8.01 12.60 17.74
CA ARG A 112 8.43 11.21 17.61
C ARG A 112 8.31 10.80 16.16
N ARG A 113 9.32 10.10 15.67
CA ARG A 113 9.33 9.49 14.35
C ARG A 113 9.43 7.98 14.49
N ILE A 114 8.53 7.29 13.79
CA ILE A 114 8.53 5.83 13.72
C ILE A 114 8.55 5.42 12.26
N VAL A 115 9.41 4.46 11.92
CA VAL A 115 9.37 3.79 10.61
C VAL A 115 8.95 2.35 10.84
N ALA A 116 7.82 1.98 10.25
CA ALA A 116 7.36 0.60 10.20
C ALA A 116 7.54 0.03 8.79
N GLU A 117 7.75 -1.27 8.71
CA GLU A 117 7.95 -2.00 7.47
C GLU A 117 6.97 -3.17 7.41
N VAL A 118 6.32 -3.31 6.25
CA VAL A 118 5.45 -4.44 5.91
C VAL A 118 6.04 -5.18 4.72
N ARG A 119 6.11 -6.51 4.81
CA ARG A 119 6.59 -7.39 3.73
C ARG A 119 5.69 -8.60 3.54
N GLY A 120 5.67 -9.09 2.31
CA GLY A 120 5.03 -10.34 1.93
C GLY A 120 5.58 -10.84 0.59
N GLY A 121 5.02 -11.97 0.12
CA GLY A 121 5.26 -12.54 -1.20
C GLY A 121 4.60 -11.74 -2.34
N ASP A 122 4.16 -12.43 -3.39
CA ASP A 122 3.57 -11.80 -4.57
C ASP A 122 2.38 -10.88 -4.22
N PRO A 123 2.48 -9.56 -4.44
CA PRO A 123 1.43 -8.62 -4.07
C PRO A 123 0.19 -8.75 -4.97
N GLY A 124 0.32 -9.27 -6.19
CA GLY A 124 -0.76 -9.26 -7.17
C GLY A 124 -1.80 -10.37 -6.97
N TYR A 125 -1.37 -11.56 -6.57
CA TYR A 125 -2.24 -12.73 -6.44
C TYR A 125 -2.08 -13.40 -5.09
N GLY A 126 -0.86 -13.81 -4.74
CA GLY A 126 -0.60 -14.62 -3.54
C GLY A 126 -1.01 -13.91 -2.25
N GLU A 127 -0.41 -12.76 -1.99
CA GLU A 127 -0.69 -11.98 -0.78
C GLU A 127 -2.08 -11.37 -0.80
N THR A 128 -2.57 -10.93 -1.97
CA THR A 128 -3.95 -10.40 -2.08
C THR A 128 -5.00 -11.46 -1.72
N SER A 129 -4.84 -12.69 -2.21
CA SER A 129 -5.77 -13.79 -1.89
C SER A 129 -5.71 -14.16 -0.41
N LYS A 130 -4.50 -14.17 0.16
CA LYS A 130 -4.28 -14.40 1.60
C LYS A 130 -4.95 -13.32 2.45
N ILE A 131 -4.72 -12.04 2.13
CA ILE A 131 -5.32 -10.91 2.86
C ILE A 131 -6.83 -10.98 2.83
N LEU A 132 -7.43 -11.32 1.67
CA LEU A 132 -8.87 -11.49 1.54
C LEU A 132 -9.39 -12.65 2.39
N ALA A 133 -8.74 -13.81 2.32
CA ALA A 133 -9.13 -15.00 3.10
C ALA A 133 -9.02 -14.77 4.61
N GLU A 134 -7.90 -14.20 5.07
CA GLU A 134 -7.70 -13.88 6.49
C GLU A 134 -8.66 -12.79 6.98
N SER A 135 -9.03 -11.83 6.14
CA SER A 135 -10.08 -10.86 6.48
C SER A 135 -11.44 -11.53 6.68
N ALA A 136 -11.81 -12.46 5.79
CA ALA A 136 -13.06 -13.20 5.93
C ALA A 136 -13.07 -14.07 7.21
N LEU A 137 -11.97 -14.75 7.51
CA LEU A 137 -11.83 -15.54 8.73
C LEU A 137 -11.83 -14.66 9.99
N CYS A 138 -11.21 -13.48 9.94
CA CYS A 138 -11.22 -12.51 11.03
C CYS A 138 -12.65 -12.10 11.37
N LEU A 139 -13.45 -11.73 10.36
CA LEU A 139 -14.85 -11.34 10.54
C LEU A 139 -15.73 -12.47 11.07
N ALA A 140 -15.44 -13.72 10.70
CA ALA A 140 -16.29 -14.86 11.05
C ALA A 140 -15.96 -15.48 12.41
N SER A 141 -14.72 -15.33 12.90
CA SER A 141 -14.19 -16.19 13.97
C SER A 141 -13.51 -15.47 15.13
N ASP A 142 -13.24 -14.17 15.01
CA ASP A 142 -12.48 -13.44 16.03
C ASP A 142 -13.40 -12.48 16.81
N ASP A 143 -12.97 -12.13 18.03
CA ASP A 143 -13.64 -11.10 18.84
C ASP A 143 -13.31 -9.72 18.28
N LEU A 144 -14.32 -9.05 17.73
CA LEU A 144 -14.19 -7.77 17.03
C LEU A 144 -15.03 -6.67 17.68
N PRO A 145 -14.67 -5.39 17.49
CA PRO A 145 -15.49 -4.27 17.93
C PRO A 145 -16.90 -4.35 17.31
N GLU A 146 -17.92 -3.97 18.09
CA GLU A 146 -19.29 -3.89 17.59
C GLU A 146 -19.41 -2.72 16.60
N THR A 147 -19.50 -3.04 15.31
CA THR A 147 -19.62 -2.05 14.24
C THR A 147 -20.56 -2.57 13.16
N ALA A 148 -21.19 -1.67 12.41
CA ALA A 148 -22.11 -2.02 11.34
C ALA A 148 -22.01 -1.06 10.15
N GLY A 149 -22.54 -1.49 9.01
CA GLY A 149 -22.53 -0.72 7.76
C GLY A 149 -21.21 -0.84 6.99
N GLN A 150 -20.84 0.21 6.26
CA GLN A 150 -19.63 0.21 5.42
C GLN A 150 -18.43 0.73 6.22
N VAL A 151 -17.74 -0.14 6.92
CA VAL A 151 -16.56 0.18 7.75
C VAL A 151 -15.26 -0.25 7.07
N THR A 152 -14.14 0.36 7.44
CA THR A 152 -12.82 -0.02 6.92
C THR A 152 -12.26 -1.19 7.72
N THR A 153 -11.27 -1.90 7.16
CA THR A 153 -10.60 -3.01 7.85
C THR A 153 -9.94 -2.58 9.16
N ALA A 154 -9.41 -1.35 9.22
CA ALA A 154 -8.82 -0.78 10.43
C ALA A 154 -9.85 -0.61 11.56
N VAL A 155 -11.09 -0.24 11.22
CA VAL A 155 -12.18 -0.05 12.19
C VAL A 155 -12.83 -1.38 12.58
N ALA A 156 -13.09 -2.25 11.61
CA ALA A 156 -13.82 -3.49 11.83
C ALA A 156 -12.96 -4.60 12.45
N MET A 157 -11.68 -4.69 12.06
CA MET A 157 -10.82 -5.84 12.38
C MET A 157 -9.54 -5.45 13.11
N GLY A 158 -8.95 -4.29 12.78
CA GLY A 158 -7.81 -3.71 13.49
C GLY A 158 -6.68 -4.71 13.77
N ASN A 159 -6.32 -4.83 15.05
CA ASN A 159 -5.22 -5.70 15.50
C ASN A 159 -5.51 -7.20 15.33
N ALA A 160 -6.77 -7.63 15.29
CA ALA A 160 -7.11 -9.05 15.09
C ALA A 160 -6.67 -9.51 13.69
N LEU A 161 -6.97 -8.71 12.65
CA LEU A 161 -6.50 -8.99 11.30
C LEU A 161 -4.97 -8.89 11.21
N LEU A 162 -4.35 -7.94 11.90
CA LEU A 162 -2.88 -7.83 11.93
C LEU A 162 -2.24 -9.12 12.43
N ALA A 163 -2.70 -9.64 13.57
CA ALA A 163 -2.20 -10.88 14.16
C ALA A 163 -2.44 -12.11 13.24
N ARG A 164 -3.56 -12.14 12.52
CA ARG A 164 -3.84 -13.17 11.50
C ARG A 164 -2.83 -13.14 10.36
N LEU A 165 -2.59 -11.96 9.78
CA LEU A 165 -1.69 -11.80 8.66
C LEU A 165 -0.25 -12.15 9.05
N GLU A 166 0.16 -11.81 10.28
CA GLU A 166 1.45 -12.25 10.84
C GLU A 166 1.55 -13.78 10.93
N ARG A 167 0.52 -14.45 11.48
CA ARG A 167 0.46 -15.92 11.51
C ARG A 167 0.45 -16.55 10.12
N ALA A 168 -0.13 -15.87 9.13
CA ALA A 168 -0.16 -16.28 7.73
C ALA A 168 1.14 -15.92 6.97
N GLY A 169 2.19 -15.50 7.68
CA GLY A 169 3.55 -15.33 7.16
C GLY A 169 3.87 -13.96 6.58
N MET A 170 3.00 -12.95 6.77
CA MET A 170 3.37 -11.56 6.48
C MET A 170 4.23 -10.99 7.60
N THR A 171 5.11 -10.05 7.28
CA THR A 171 5.95 -9.38 8.28
C THR A 171 5.45 -7.97 8.53
N PHE A 172 5.22 -7.63 9.80
CA PHE A 172 4.99 -6.27 10.26
C PHE A 172 6.00 -5.98 11.37
N ARG A 173 6.77 -4.90 11.23
CA ARG A 173 7.78 -4.56 12.24
C ARG A 173 8.11 -3.08 12.26
N VAL A 174 8.48 -2.58 13.43
CA VAL A 174 9.13 -1.27 13.54
C VAL A 174 10.62 -1.43 13.25
N VAL A 175 11.15 -0.63 12.33
CA VAL A 175 12.56 -0.67 11.91
C VAL A 175 13.37 0.53 12.42
N GLU A 176 12.71 1.62 12.84
CA GLU A 176 13.35 2.82 13.38
C GLU A 176 12.40 3.52 14.35
N ARG A 177 12.93 4.05 15.46
CA ARG A 177 12.25 4.94 16.42
C ARG A 177 13.23 6.03 16.84
N THR A 178 12.82 7.28 16.70
CA THR A 178 13.58 8.47 17.10
C THR A 178 12.65 9.46 17.78
#